data_AF-A0A7H0YH43-F1
#
_entry.id   AF-A0A7H0YH43-F1
#
_cell.length_a   1.000
_cell.length_b   1.000
_cell.length_c   1.000
_cell.angle_alpha   90.00
_cell.angle_beta   90.00
_cell.angle_gamma   90.00
#
_symmetry.space_group_name_H-M   'P 1'
#
loop_
_entity.id
_entity.type
_entity.pdbx_description
1 polymer ?
#
loop_
_entity_poly.entity_id
_entity_poly.type
_entity_poly.pdbx_seq_one_letter_code
_entity_poly.pdbx_strand_id
1 'polypeptide(L)'
;MVTFAAIAASVMGAVAMWLFVAGLTEALTELVKNLLPNLVKDKVTYVASIVIGVALAFVFGLNPFGLAGIGAYASTVIAGVLASRGANYLNGLLKKLGILQSNK
;
A
#
# COMPACT_ATOMS: atom_id res chain seq x y z
N MET A 1 -0.31 -31.28 -12.60
CA MET A 1 0.79 -30.44 -13.13
C MET A 1 0.40 -28.98 -12.96
N VAL A 2 1.28 -28.12 -12.44
CA VAL A 2 1.04 -26.67 -12.39
C VAL A 2 1.39 -26.08 -13.76
N THR A 3 0.46 -25.33 -14.36
CA THR A 3 0.67 -24.70 -15.67
C THR A 3 1.27 -23.31 -15.49
N PHE A 4 1.98 -22.82 -16.51
CA PHE A 4 2.48 -21.43 -16.54
C PHE A 4 1.34 -20.42 -16.34
N ALA A 5 0.19 -20.65 -16.96
CA ALA A 5 -0.99 -19.81 -16.80
C ALA A 5 -1.48 -19.73 -15.34
N ALA A 6 -1.43 -20.83 -14.60
CA ALA A 6 -1.81 -20.86 -13.18
C ALA A 6 -0.83 -20.05 -12.31
N ILE A 7 0.48 -20.11 -12.61
CA ILE A 7 1.50 -19.30 -11.92
C ILE A 7 1.32 -17.82 -12.24
N ALA A 8 1.09 -17.46 -13.51
CA ALA A 8 0.87 -16.08 -13.89
C ALA A 8 -0.38 -15.49 -13.22
N ALA A 9 -1.48 -16.24 -13.16
CA ALA A 9 -2.71 -15.82 -12.51
C ALA A 9 -2.53 -15.58 -11.00
N SER A 10 -1.80 -16.46 -10.30
CA SER A 10 -1.56 -16.30 -8.85
C SER A 10 -0.67 -15.09 -8.55
N VAL A 11 0.39 -14.88 -9.34
CA VAL A 11 1.25 -13.70 -9.21
C VAL A 11 0.48 -12.42 -9.50
N MET A 12 -0.31 -12.37 -10.58
CA MET A 12 -1.13 -11.21 -10.89
C MET A 12 -2.17 -10.93 -9.80
N GLY A 13 -2.83 -11.95 -9.26
CA GLY A 13 -3.78 -11.79 -8.15
C GLY A 13 -3.12 -11.20 -6.90
N ALA A 14 -1.93 -11.69 -6.54
CA ALA A 14 -1.17 -11.16 -5.41
C ALA A 14 -0.77 -9.68 -5.62
N VAL A 15 -0.25 -9.35 -6.80
CA VAL A 15 0.14 -7.97 -7.15
C VAL A 15 -1.08 -7.05 -7.20
N ALA A 16 -2.19 -7.50 -7.76
CA ALA A 16 -3.43 -6.72 -7.83
C ALA A 16 -3.95 -6.37 -6.44
N MET A 17 -3.94 -7.33 -5.50
CA MET A 17 -4.33 -7.06 -4.11
C MET A 17 -3.42 -6.04 -3.42
N TRP A 18 -2.11 -6.10 -3.69
CA TRP A 18 -1.16 -5.11 -3.19
C TRP A 18 -1.46 -3.70 -3.71
N LEU A 19 -1.68 -3.57 -5.02
CA LEU A 19 -2.02 -2.30 -5.64
C LEU A 19 -3.36 -1.77 -5.14
N PHE A 20 -4.34 -2.65 -4.97
CA PHE A 20 -5.65 -2.31 -4.42
C PHE A 20 -5.54 -1.74 -3.00
N VAL A 21 -4.82 -2.42 -2.11
CA VAL A 21 -4.62 -1.93 -0.73
C VAL A 21 -3.82 -0.63 -0.70
N ALA A 22 -2.82 -0.46 -1.56
CA ALA A 22 -2.10 0.80 -1.67
C ALA A 22 -3.02 1.96 -2.13
N GLY A 23 -3.84 1.73 -3.15
CA GLY A 23 -4.82 2.72 -3.62
C GLY A 23 -5.87 3.07 -2.57
N LEU A 24 -6.41 2.06 -1.88
CA LEU A 24 -7.39 2.27 -0.81
C LEU A 24 -6.78 3.02 0.38
N THR A 25 -5.51 2.74 0.72
CA THR A 25 -4.79 3.47 1.76
C THR A 25 -4.70 4.96 1.43
N GLU A 26 -4.36 5.31 0.18
CA GLU A 26 -4.32 6.71 -0.26
C GLU A 26 -5.70 7.36 -0.19
N ALA A 27 -6.72 6.72 -0.77
CA ALA A 27 -8.09 7.24 -0.80
C ALA A 27 -8.64 7.51 0.62
N LEU A 28 -8.41 6.58 1.55
CA LEU A 28 -8.82 6.77 2.95
C LEU A 28 -7.98 7.83 3.67
N THR A 29 -6.68 7.93 3.37
CA THR A 29 -5.83 8.98 3.92
C THR A 29 -6.31 10.36 3.46
N GLU A 30 -6.65 10.51 2.17
CA GLU A 30 -7.22 11.74 1.64
C GLU A 30 -8.58 12.07 2.24
N LEU A 31 -9.44 11.08 2.44
CA LEU A 31 -10.71 11.25 3.15
C LEU A 31 -10.46 11.84 4.55
N VAL A 32 -9.50 11.29 5.31
CA VAL A 32 -9.16 11.79 6.65
C VAL A 32 -8.62 13.22 6.60
N LYS A 33 -7.74 13.55 5.63
CA LYS A 33 -7.25 14.93 5.42
C LYS A 33 -8.41 15.91 5.22
N ASN A 34 -9.37 15.53 4.39
CA ASN A 34 -10.51 16.38 4.03
C ASN A 34 -11.52 16.53 5.17
N LEU A 35 -11.69 15.50 6.01
CA LEU A 35 -12.61 15.54 7.15
C LEU A 35 -12.06 16.31 8.35
N LEU A 36 -10.74 16.32 8.55
CA LEU A 36 -10.10 16.91 9.73
C LEU A 36 -9.00 17.93 9.39
N PRO A 37 -9.23 18.90 8.47
CA PRO A 37 -8.17 19.74 7.90
C PRO A 37 -7.34 20.51 8.95
N ASN A 38 -7.95 20.84 10.09
CA ASN A 38 -7.31 21.60 11.17
C ASN A 38 -6.39 20.75 12.08
N LEU A 39 -6.53 19.42 12.05
CA LEU A 39 -5.69 18.48 12.82
C LEU A 39 -4.54 17.91 11.99
N VAL A 40 -4.64 17.98 10.66
CA VAL A 40 -3.72 17.26 9.78
C VAL A 40 -2.53 18.14 9.38
N LYS A 41 -1.52 18.20 10.26
CA LYS A 41 -0.16 18.63 9.85
C LYS A 41 0.51 17.50 9.07
N ASP A 42 1.48 17.81 8.21
CA ASP A 42 2.15 16.83 7.32
C ASP A 42 2.63 15.54 8.01
N LYS A 43 3.15 15.65 9.25
CA LYS A 43 3.56 14.48 10.04
C LYS A 43 2.39 13.62 10.49
N VAL A 44 1.23 14.22 10.79
CA VAL A 44 0.01 13.52 11.21
C VAL A 44 -0.58 12.76 10.04
N THR A 45 -0.63 13.37 8.85
CA THR A 45 -1.01 12.68 7.60
C THR A 45 -0.18 11.43 7.39
N TYR A 46 1.13 11.55 7.57
CA TYR A 46 2.04 10.45 7.33
C TYR A 46 1.81 9.28 8.30
N VAL A 47 1.62 9.59 9.59
CA VAL A 47 1.31 8.56 10.58
C VAL A 47 -0.06 7.94 10.30
N ALA A 48 -1.06 8.74 9.93
CA ALA A 48 -2.39 8.25 9.58
C ALA A 48 -2.35 7.29 8.39
N SER A 49 -1.57 7.60 7.34
CA SER A 49 -1.46 6.72 6.18
C SER A 49 -0.83 5.37 6.53
N ILE A 50 0.18 5.35 7.41
CA ILE A 50 0.78 4.10 7.90
C ILE A 50 -0.26 3.27 8.68
N VAL A 51 -0.97 3.91 9.62
CA VAL A 51 -1.97 3.21 10.44
C VAL A 51 -3.07 2.62 9.56
N ILE A 52 -3.58 3.39 8.60
CA ILE A 52 -4.59 2.92 7.63
C ILE A 52 -4.03 1.77 6.80
N GLY A 53 -2.82 1.90 6.26
CA GLY A 53 -2.20 0.86 5.43
C GLY A 53 -1.97 -0.45 6.18
N VAL A 54 -1.50 -0.38 7.43
CA VAL A 54 -1.35 -1.56 8.30
C VAL A 54 -2.70 -2.18 8.64
N ALA A 55 -3.71 -1.37 9.00
CA ALA A 55 -5.04 -1.87 9.28
C ALA A 55 -5.65 -2.59 8.06
N LEU A 56 -5.56 -2.00 6.87
CA LEU A 56 -6.03 -2.62 5.64
C LEU A 56 -5.25 -3.89 5.30
N ALA A 57 -3.93 -3.92 5.51
CA ALA A 57 -3.14 -5.12 5.31
C ALA A 57 -3.62 -6.29 6.18
N PHE A 58 -4.03 -6.03 7.42
CA PHE A 58 -4.66 -7.03 8.28
C PHE A 58 -6.05 -7.45 7.79
N VAL A 59 -6.90 -6.50 7.40
CA VAL A 59 -8.26 -6.78 6.89
C VAL A 59 -8.22 -7.69 5.66
N PHE A 60 -7.27 -7.45 4.75
CA PHE A 60 -7.12 -8.21 3.51
C PHE A 60 -6.14 -9.39 3.60
N GLY A 61 -5.57 -9.65 4.78
CA GLY A 61 -4.67 -10.79 5.01
C GLY A 61 -3.39 -10.74 4.17
N LEU A 62 -2.83 -9.55 3.93
CA LEU A 62 -1.58 -9.44 3.15
C LEU A 62 -0.42 -10.10 3.93
N ASN A 63 0.16 -11.13 3.33
CA ASN A 63 1.34 -11.83 3.86
C ASN A 63 2.31 -12.11 2.70
N PRO A 64 3.03 -11.08 2.19
CA PRO A 64 3.91 -11.21 1.03
C PRO A 64 4.98 -12.27 1.17
N PHE A 65 5.44 -12.51 2.40
CA PHE A 65 6.53 -13.43 2.68
C PHE A 65 6.03 -14.84 3.00
N GLY A 66 4.71 -15.07 3.04
CA GLY A 66 4.12 -16.37 3.34
C GLY A 66 4.50 -16.92 4.72
N LEU A 67 4.81 -16.03 5.67
CA LEU A 67 5.27 -16.44 7.00
C LEU A 67 4.11 -16.98 7.85
N ALA A 68 4.40 -17.89 8.76
CA ALA A 68 3.41 -18.46 9.68
C ALA A 68 3.64 -17.99 11.12
N GLY A 69 2.62 -18.17 11.98
CA GLY A 69 2.68 -17.81 13.40
C GLY A 69 2.93 -16.31 13.61
N ILE A 70 3.83 -15.96 14.53
CA ILE A 70 4.14 -14.56 14.83
C ILE A 70 4.75 -13.81 13.62
N GLY A 71 5.45 -14.54 12.75
CA GLY A 71 6.04 -13.99 11.52
C GLY A 71 4.98 -13.50 10.52
N ALA A 72 3.77 -14.07 10.54
CA ALA A 72 2.67 -13.62 9.70
C ALA A 72 2.31 -12.16 10.00
N TYR A 73 2.17 -11.81 11.28
CA TYR A 73 1.86 -10.44 11.71
C TYR A 73 2.96 -9.46 11.28
N ALA A 74 4.24 -9.82 11.43
CA ALA A 74 5.35 -9.00 10.98
C ALA A 74 5.30 -8.80 9.46
N SER A 75 5.03 -9.86 8.69
CA SER A 75 4.86 -9.77 7.24
C SER A 75 3.70 -8.85 6.85
N THR A 76 2.59 -8.91 7.58
CA THR A 76 1.41 -8.07 7.32
C THR A 76 1.66 -6.61 7.66
N VAL A 77 2.32 -6.31 8.79
CA VAL A 77 2.71 -4.94 9.14
C VAL A 77 3.63 -4.36 8.08
N ILE A 78 4.65 -5.10 7.63
CA ILE A 78 5.55 -4.65 6.57
C ILE A 78 4.77 -4.37 5.28
N ALA A 79 3.84 -5.25 4.91
CA ALA A 79 2.99 -5.05 3.74
C ALA A 79 2.18 -3.75 3.83
N GLY A 80 1.56 -3.47 4.97
CA GLY A 80 0.79 -2.25 5.20
C GLY A 80 1.64 -0.99 5.20
N VAL A 81 2.83 -1.03 5.80
CA VAL A 81 3.80 0.08 5.75
C VAL A 81 4.22 0.35 4.31
N LEU A 82 4.54 -0.69 3.52
CA LEU A 82 4.90 -0.53 2.11
C LEU A 82 3.73 0.00 1.28
N ALA A 83 2.51 -0.51 1.49
CA ALA A 83 1.30 -0.03 0.82
C ALA A 83 1.04 1.46 1.10
N SER A 84 1.20 1.90 2.35
CA SER A 84 1.06 3.32 2.75
C SER A 84 2.10 4.27 2.14
N ARG A 85 3.20 3.72 1.63
CA ARG A 85 4.25 4.49 0.94
C ARG A 85 4.20 4.30 -0.58
N GLY A 86 3.48 3.28 -1.06
CA GLY A 86 3.44 2.86 -2.46
C GLY A 86 3.05 4.00 -3.39
N ALA A 87 2.00 4.75 -3.06
CA ALA A 87 1.54 5.88 -3.88
C ALA A 87 2.59 7.01 -3.98
N ASN A 88 3.25 7.36 -2.87
CA ASN A 88 4.30 8.38 -2.86
C ASN A 88 5.58 7.94 -3.59
N TYR A 89 6.01 6.69 -3.42
CA TYR A 89 7.13 6.15 -4.18
C TYR A 89 6.81 6.01 -5.66
N LEU A 90 5.60 5.57 -6.01
CA LEU A 90 5.15 5.45 -7.40
C LEU A 90 5.08 6.83 -8.06
N ASN A 91 4.50 7.84 -7.41
CA ASN A 91 4.48 9.22 -7.91
C ASN A 91 5.91 9.76 -8.11
N GLY A 92 6.81 9.53 -7.15
CA GLY A 92 8.22 9.90 -7.28
C GLY A 92 8.96 9.18 -8.41
N LEU A 93 8.68 7.89 -8.60
CA LEU A 93 9.26 7.06 -9.64
C LEU A 93 8.74 7.47 -11.03
N LEU A 94 7.44 7.71 -11.17
CA LEU A 94 6.82 8.20 -12.41
C LEU A 94 7.36 9.57 -12.81
N LYS A 95 7.63 10.46 -11.85
CA LYS A 95 8.33 11.74 -12.10
C LYS A 95 9.77 11.52 -12.56
N LYS A 96 10.52 10.61 -11.94
CA LYS A 96 11.90 10.27 -12.34
C LYS A 96 11.99 9.64 -13.73
N LEU A 97 10.97 8.87 -14.12
CA LEU A 97 10.86 8.26 -15.45
C LEU A 97 10.32 9.24 -16.51
N GLY A 98 10.01 10.49 -16.14
CA GLY A 98 9.48 11.50 -17.06
C GLY A 98 8.04 11.23 -17.53
N ILE A 99 7.33 10.28 -16.91
CA ILE A 99 5.94 9.93 -17.23
C ILE A 99 4.98 10.99 -16.66
N LEU A 100 5.29 11.50 -15.47
CA LEU A 100 4.60 12.64 -14.87
C LEU A 100 5.51 13.87 -14.96
N GLN A 101 4.96 15.01 -15.40
CA GLN A 101 5.68 16.27 -15.34
C GLN A 101 5.98 16.61 -13.87
N SER A 102 7.25 16.80 -13.55
CA SER A 102 7.65 17.44 -12.30
C SER A 102 7.23 18.90 -12.39
N ASN A 103 6.06 19.25 -11.84
CA ASN A 103 5.74 20.65 -11.63
C ASN A 103 6.87 21.27 -10.79
N LYS A 104 7.62 22.17 -11.41
CA LYS A 104 8.55 23.06 -10.73
C LYS A 104 7.77 24.07 -9.90
#